data_AF-A0A382FSE4-F1
#
_entry.id   AF-A0A382FSE4-F1
#
_cell.length_a   1.000
_cell.length_b   1.000
_cell.length_c   1.000
_cell.angle_alpha   90.00
_cell.angle_beta   90.00
_cell.angle_gamma   90.00
#
_symmetry.space_group_name_H-M   'P 1'
#
loop_
_entity.id
_entity.type
_entity.pdbx_description
1 polymer ?
#
loop_
_entity_poly.entity_id
_entity_poly.type
_entity_poly.pdbx_seq_one_letter_code
_entity_poly.pdbx_strand_id
1 'polypeptide(L)'
;YAKKAIGFNPSYALNYWRLSLAQAHYGEFREAESSALKTFELSPVDPELGDFYTGLFLSYLGQGEYEKASEAMEKTIQHYPDRGSVLGIRAAILGHLERGSEAKTALDRYLELRPNLKTRDDYRNSFLPNSVLADPIIEGLVKAGWSPEE
;
A
#
# COMPACT_ATOMS: atom_id res chain seq x y z
N TYR A 1 6.53 -18.93 1.51
CA TYR A 1 7.63 -18.73 2.47
C TYR A 1 7.17 -18.20 3.83
N ALA A 2 6.40 -17.10 3.90
CA ALA A 2 5.97 -16.49 5.18
C ALA A 2 5.25 -17.47 6.14
N LYS A 3 4.24 -18.22 5.66
CA LYS A 3 3.54 -19.25 6.46
C LYS A 3 4.49 -20.29 7.07
N LYS A 4 5.54 -20.71 6.33
CA LYS A 4 6.57 -21.64 6.83
C LYS A 4 7.47 -20.99 7.89
N ALA A 5 7.85 -19.72 7.70
CA ALA A 5 8.65 -18.97 8.67
C ALA A 5 7.92 -18.77 10.01
N ILE A 6 6.61 -18.53 9.98
CA ILE A 6 5.76 -18.48 11.18
C ILE A 6 5.80 -19.81 11.94
N GLY A 7 5.77 -20.94 11.24
CA GLY A 7 5.88 -22.26 11.86
C GLY A 7 7.20 -22.48 12.63
N PHE A 8 8.29 -21.82 12.23
CA PHE A 8 9.57 -21.89 12.95
C PHE A 8 9.67 -20.87 14.09
N ASN A 9 9.15 -19.65 13.90
CA ASN A 9 9.13 -18.63 14.93
C ASN A 9 7.80 -17.84 14.88
N PRO A 10 6.79 -18.26 15.66
CA PRO A 10 5.47 -17.64 15.66
C PRO A 10 5.40 -16.33 16.45
N SER A 11 6.47 -15.93 17.14
CA SER A 11 6.55 -14.68 17.89
C SER A 11 7.29 -13.58 17.13
N TYR A 12 7.87 -13.89 15.96
CA TYR A 12 8.59 -12.90 15.18
C TYR A 12 7.64 -12.08 14.29
N ALA A 13 7.32 -10.86 14.74
CA ALA A 13 6.35 -9.96 14.12
C ALA A 13 6.56 -9.76 12.61
N LEU A 14 7.83 -9.65 12.17
CA LEU A 14 8.18 -9.45 10.77
C LEU A 14 7.69 -10.58 9.84
N ASN A 15 7.53 -11.81 10.35
CA ASN A 15 6.98 -12.90 9.56
C ASN A 15 5.49 -12.68 9.23
N TYR A 16 4.73 -12.12 10.16
CA TYR A 16 3.32 -11.77 9.96
C TYR A 16 3.16 -10.55 9.07
N TRP A 17 4.07 -9.58 9.15
CA TRP A 17 4.08 -8.44 8.23
C TRP A 17 4.35 -8.90 6.79
N ARG A 18 5.34 -9.78 6.58
CA ARG A 18 5.58 -10.37 5.25
C ARG A 18 4.38 -11.17 4.75
N LEU A 19 3.70 -11.86 5.66
CA LEU A 19 2.48 -12.58 5.31
C LEU A 19 1.38 -11.60 4.88
N SER A 20 1.12 -10.53 5.62
CA SER A 20 0.07 -9.56 5.29
C SER A 20 0.30 -8.90 3.93
N LEU A 21 1.54 -8.51 3.62
CA LEU A 21 1.88 -7.96 2.30
C LEU A 21 1.56 -8.96 1.18
N ALA A 22 1.99 -10.21 1.33
CA ALA A 22 1.71 -11.24 0.34
C ALA A 22 0.21 -11.45 0.18
N GLN A 23 -0.53 -11.57 1.28
CA GLN A 23 -1.98 -11.77 1.26
C GLN A 23 -2.70 -10.62 0.55
N ALA A 24 -2.32 -9.37 0.83
CA ALA A 24 -2.90 -8.21 0.17
C ALA A 24 -2.65 -8.23 -1.34
N HIS A 25 -1.43 -8.53 -1.79
CA HIS A 25 -1.11 -8.61 -3.21
C HIS A 25 -1.82 -9.76 -3.94
N TYR A 26 -2.21 -10.83 -3.24
CA TYR A 26 -2.95 -11.97 -3.80
C TYR A 26 -4.48 -11.87 -3.62
N GLY A 27 -4.99 -10.80 -3.01
CA GLY A 27 -6.43 -10.57 -2.83
C GLY A 27 -7.04 -11.19 -1.58
N GLU A 28 -6.23 -11.80 -0.70
CA GLU A 28 -6.64 -12.30 0.62
C GLU A 28 -6.74 -11.13 1.62
N PHE A 29 -7.56 -10.12 1.34
CA PHE A 29 -7.46 -8.84 2.05
C PHE A 29 -7.85 -8.90 3.53
N ARG A 30 -8.85 -9.70 3.91
CA ARG A 30 -9.26 -9.85 5.32
C ARG A 30 -8.20 -10.60 6.12
N GLU A 31 -7.59 -11.60 5.52
CA GLU A 31 -6.47 -12.33 6.12
C GLU A 31 -5.23 -11.45 6.21
N ALA A 32 -4.99 -10.60 5.20
CA ALA A 32 -3.92 -9.60 5.22
C ALA A 32 -4.08 -8.64 6.40
N GLU A 33 -5.28 -8.11 6.63
CA GLU A 33 -5.61 -7.27 7.78
C GLU A 33 -5.32 -8.00 9.09
N SER A 34 -5.81 -9.24 9.24
CA SER A 34 -5.58 -10.05 10.44
C SER A 34 -4.08 -10.29 10.70
N SER A 35 -3.32 -10.65 9.67
CA SER A 35 -1.87 -10.83 9.75
C SER A 35 -1.15 -9.53 10.10
N ALA A 36 -1.58 -8.39 9.54
CA ALA A 36 -0.99 -7.09 9.84
C ALA A 36 -1.26 -6.67 11.29
N LEU A 37 -2.49 -6.85 11.80
CA LEU A 37 -2.83 -6.61 13.21
C LEU A 37 -2.01 -7.49 14.15
N LYS A 38 -1.75 -8.75 13.77
CA LYS A 38 -0.89 -9.65 14.55
C LYS A 38 0.55 -9.13 14.69
N THR A 39 1.06 -8.43 13.68
CA THR A 39 2.38 -7.78 13.76
C THR A 39 2.44 -6.76 14.91
N PHE A 40 1.40 -5.93 15.05
CA PHE A 40 1.32 -4.94 16.14
C PHE A 40 1.13 -5.58 17.51
N GLU A 41 0.40 -6.70 17.60
CA GLU A 41 0.25 -7.45 18.86
C GLU A 41 1.61 -7.99 19.34
N LEU A 42 2.44 -8.49 18.41
CA LEU A 42 3.73 -9.11 18.72
C LEU A 42 4.86 -8.10 18.94
N SER A 43 4.80 -6.93 18.29
CA SER A 43 5.82 -5.88 18.44
C SER A 43 5.18 -4.48 18.47
N PRO A 44 4.54 -4.10 19.59
CA PRO A 44 3.78 -2.85 19.70
C PRO A 44 4.65 -1.59 19.77
N VAL A 45 5.98 -1.73 19.93
CA VAL A 45 6.96 -0.63 20.07
C VAL A 45 8.17 -0.81 19.14
N ASP A 46 7.95 -1.43 17.98
CA ASP A 46 9.01 -1.73 17.01
C ASP A 46 9.57 -0.47 16.34
N PRO A 47 10.90 -0.34 16.17
CA PRO A 47 11.48 0.73 15.35
C PRO A 47 10.94 0.78 13.91
N GLU A 48 10.49 -0.35 13.37
CA GLU A 48 9.96 -0.49 12.01
C GLU A 48 8.41 -0.37 11.96
N LEU A 49 7.79 0.15 13.02
CA LEU A 49 6.32 0.31 13.12
C LEU A 49 5.70 0.99 11.88
N GLY A 50 6.39 1.96 11.28
CA GLY A 50 5.93 2.63 10.07
C GLY A 50 5.75 1.69 8.87
N ASP A 51 6.61 0.67 8.75
CA ASP A 51 6.50 -0.35 7.71
C ASP A 51 5.32 -1.30 7.97
N PHE A 52 5.00 -1.59 9.24
CA PHE A 52 3.90 -2.48 9.60
C PHE A 52 2.53 -1.98 9.13
N TYR A 53 2.34 -0.66 9.12
CA TYR A 53 1.13 -0.04 8.57
C TYR A 53 0.95 -0.28 7.06
N THR A 54 2.00 -0.66 6.33
CA THR A 54 1.90 -1.03 4.91
C THR A 54 0.97 -2.22 4.68
N GLY A 55 1.03 -3.23 5.54
CA GLY A 55 0.10 -4.36 5.46
C GLY A 55 -1.36 -3.92 5.65
N LEU A 56 -1.60 -3.01 6.59
CA LEU A 56 -2.94 -2.49 6.88
C LEU A 56 -3.48 -1.66 5.71
N PHE A 57 -2.78 -0.61 5.27
CA PHE A 57 -3.35 0.25 4.23
C PHE A 57 -3.54 -0.48 2.90
N LEU A 58 -2.66 -1.44 2.55
CA LEU A 58 -2.84 -2.25 1.34
C LEU A 58 -4.05 -3.19 1.47
N SER A 59 -4.25 -3.78 2.65
CA SER A 59 -5.43 -4.60 2.92
C SER A 59 -6.73 -3.80 2.84
N TYR A 60 -6.76 -2.59 3.42
CA TYR A 60 -7.94 -1.72 3.38
C TYR A 60 -8.20 -1.17 1.98
N LEU A 61 -7.15 -0.79 1.25
CA LEU A 61 -7.26 -0.36 -0.15
C LEU A 61 -7.92 -1.46 -1.00
N GLY A 62 -7.46 -2.71 -0.87
CA GLY A 62 -8.04 -3.85 -1.57
C GLY A 62 -9.49 -4.17 -1.18
N GLN A 63 -9.88 -3.87 0.07
CA GLN A 63 -11.27 -3.98 0.55
C GLN A 63 -12.16 -2.81 0.09
N GLY A 64 -11.58 -1.73 -0.46
CA GLY A 64 -12.30 -0.49 -0.77
C GLY A 64 -12.60 0.39 0.45
N GLU A 65 -11.96 0.10 1.59
CA GLU A 65 -12.12 0.84 2.85
C GLU A 65 -11.14 2.03 2.89
N TYR A 66 -11.34 2.99 1.99
CA TYR A 66 -10.34 4.02 1.68
C TYR A 66 -10.04 4.96 2.85
N GLU A 67 -11.00 5.24 3.73
CA GLU A 67 -10.79 6.06 4.93
C GLU A 67 -9.80 5.38 5.87
N LYS A 68 -10.00 4.10 6.18
CA LYS A 68 -9.07 3.30 7.00
C LYS A 68 -7.71 3.16 6.33
N ALA A 69 -7.70 2.99 5.00
CA ALA A 69 -6.47 2.97 4.23
C ALA A 69 -5.70 4.29 4.38
N SER A 70 -6.38 5.43 4.32
CA SER A 70 -5.78 6.75 4.52
C SER A 70 -5.25 6.93 5.94
N GLU A 71 -5.99 6.51 6.97
CA GLU A 71 -5.52 6.59 8.36
C GLU A 71 -4.24 5.78 8.59
N ALA A 72 -4.20 4.54 8.11
CA ALA A 72 -3.01 3.70 8.19
C ALA A 72 -1.85 4.24 7.34
N MET A 73 -2.14 4.79 6.16
CA MET A 73 -1.15 5.41 5.28
C MET A 73 -0.45 6.60 5.94
N GLU A 74 -1.21 7.48 6.60
CA GLU A 74 -0.65 8.65 7.30
C GLU A 74 0.29 8.22 8.43
N LYS A 75 0.05 7.08 9.08
CA LYS A 75 1.00 6.49 10.03
C LYS A 75 2.30 6.08 9.37
N THR A 76 2.28 5.47 8.18
CA THR A 76 3.51 5.15 7.43
C THR A 76 4.29 6.42 7.05
N ILE A 77 3.60 7.46 6.56
CA ILE A 77 4.23 8.72 6.11
C ILE A 77 4.89 9.48 7.27
N GLN A 78 4.31 9.43 8.47
CA GLN A 78 4.92 10.02 9.67
C GLN A 78 6.32 9.47 9.96
N HIS A 79 6.58 8.21 9.60
CA HIS A 79 7.91 7.59 9.75
C HIS A 79 8.79 7.76 8.50
N TYR A 80 8.20 7.71 7.29
CA TYR A 80 8.93 7.72 6.03
C TYR A 80 8.30 8.68 5.00
N PRO A 81 8.48 10.01 5.17
CA PRO A 81 7.75 11.01 4.37
C PRO A 81 8.09 11.00 2.87
N ASP A 82 9.31 10.59 2.51
CA ASP A 82 9.81 10.66 1.12
C ASP A 82 9.87 9.30 0.41
N ARG A 83 9.23 8.25 0.95
CA ARG A 83 9.24 6.94 0.30
C ARG A 83 8.38 6.97 -0.95
N GLY A 84 9.00 7.07 -2.13
CA GLY A 84 8.32 7.27 -3.42
C GLY A 84 7.21 6.26 -3.76
N SER A 85 7.33 5.00 -3.31
CA SER A 85 6.26 3.99 -3.47
C SER A 85 5.00 4.30 -2.66
N VAL A 86 5.14 4.95 -1.51
CA VAL A 86 4.03 5.36 -0.63
C VAL A 86 3.29 6.55 -1.23
N LEU A 87 4.00 7.47 -1.90
CA LEU A 87 3.40 8.64 -2.54
C LEU A 87 2.37 8.28 -3.62
N GLY A 88 2.69 7.30 -4.48
CA GLY A 88 1.74 6.84 -5.50
C GLY A 88 0.49 6.20 -4.91
N ILE A 89 0.64 5.37 -3.88
CA ILE A 89 -0.51 4.73 -3.22
C ILE A 89 -1.32 5.78 -2.44
N ARG A 90 -0.66 6.77 -1.83
CA ARG A 90 -1.33 7.90 -1.18
C ARG A 90 -2.18 8.68 -2.17
N ALA A 91 -1.63 9.02 -3.34
CA ALA A 91 -2.38 9.67 -4.41
C ALA A 91 -3.60 8.85 -4.81
N ALA A 92 -3.44 7.53 -4.96
CA ALA A 92 -4.55 6.65 -5.31
C ALA A 92 -5.65 6.60 -4.25
N ILE A 93 -5.30 6.41 -2.97
CA ILE A 93 -6.26 6.41 -1.85
C ILE A 93 -7.01 7.74 -1.79
N LEU A 94 -6.30 8.87 -1.89
CA LEU A 94 -6.93 10.19 -1.89
C LEU A 94 -7.82 10.43 -3.11
N GLY A 95 -7.47 9.86 -4.27
CA GLY A 95 -8.30 9.85 -5.46
C GLY A 95 -9.60 9.07 -5.26
N HIS A 96 -9.54 7.90 -4.63
CA HIS A 96 -10.75 7.15 -4.26
C HIS A 96 -11.63 7.88 -3.23
N LEU A 97 -11.02 8.66 -2.34
CA LEU A 97 -11.70 9.52 -1.37
C LEU A 97 -12.20 10.86 -1.96
N GLU A 98 -11.97 11.12 -3.24
CA GLU A 98 -12.33 12.38 -3.91
C GLU A 98 -11.70 13.63 -3.26
N ARG A 99 -10.55 13.48 -2.58
CA ARG A 99 -9.79 14.58 -1.96
C ARG A 99 -8.90 15.27 -3.00
N GLY A 100 -9.54 15.87 -4.01
CA GLY A 100 -8.92 16.24 -5.29
C GLY A 100 -7.64 17.09 -5.20
N SER A 101 -7.57 18.11 -4.33
CA SER A 101 -6.37 18.95 -4.20
C SER A 101 -5.17 18.16 -3.64
N GLU A 102 -5.38 17.42 -2.55
CA GLU A 102 -4.34 16.62 -1.91
C GLU A 102 -3.91 15.42 -2.76
N ALA A 103 -4.88 14.78 -3.43
CA ALA A 103 -4.65 13.69 -4.36
C ALA A 103 -3.75 14.14 -5.51
N LYS A 104 -4.07 15.29 -6.12
CA LYS A 104 -3.28 15.88 -7.21
C LYS A 104 -1.86 16.23 -6.77
N THR A 105 -1.69 16.88 -5.61
CA THR A 105 -0.33 17.17 -5.10
C THR A 105 0.50 15.91 -4.88
N ALA A 106 -0.10 14.84 -4.34
CA ALA A 106 0.58 13.57 -4.17
C ALA A 106 0.92 12.91 -5.51
N LEU A 107 0.01 12.99 -6.48
CA LEU A 107 0.19 12.47 -7.83
C LEU A 107 1.32 13.20 -8.56
N ASP A 108 1.32 14.52 -8.56
CA ASP A 108 2.34 15.34 -9.22
C ASP A 108 3.73 14.96 -8.71
N ARG A 109 3.89 14.84 -7.38
CA ARG A 109 5.14 14.39 -6.76
C ARG A 109 5.52 12.96 -7.14
N TYR A 110 4.54 12.06 -7.22
CA TYR A 110 4.77 10.68 -7.62
C TYR A 110 5.25 10.57 -9.08
N LEU A 111 4.67 11.35 -10.00
CA LEU A 111 5.04 11.38 -11.41
C LEU A 111 6.39 12.08 -11.66
N GLU A 112 6.74 13.11 -10.88
CA GLU A 112 8.09 13.72 -10.90
C GLU A 112 9.19 12.69 -10.66
N LEU A 113 8.96 11.73 -9.76
CA LEU A 113 9.90 10.66 -9.43
C LEU A 113 9.91 9.52 -10.46
N ARG A 114 8.93 9.50 -11.39
CA ARG A 114 8.75 8.45 -12.38
C ARG A 114 8.44 9.03 -13.77
N PRO A 115 9.39 9.72 -14.40
CA PRO A 115 9.18 10.38 -15.70
C PRO A 115 8.84 9.42 -16.85
N ASN A 116 9.08 8.11 -16.66
CA ASN A 116 8.76 7.07 -17.64
C ASN A 116 7.40 6.40 -17.40
N LEU A 117 6.64 6.80 -16.37
CA LEU A 117 5.32 6.25 -16.08
C LEU A 117 4.25 6.99 -16.91
N LYS A 118 3.99 6.51 -18.13
CA LYS A 118 3.08 7.18 -19.07
C LYS A 118 1.78 6.45 -19.27
N THR A 119 1.83 5.12 -19.32
CA THR A 119 0.68 4.25 -19.57
C THR A 119 0.29 3.47 -18.33
N ARG A 120 -0.91 2.87 -18.35
CA ARG A 120 -1.32 1.91 -17.32
C ARG A 120 -0.39 0.69 -17.27
N ASP A 121 0.13 0.27 -18.42
CA ASP A 121 1.04 -0.88 -18.50
C ASP A 121 2.44 -0.55 -17.96
N ASP A 122 2.92 0.68 -18.10
CA ASP A 122 4.13 1.13 -17.40
C ASP A 122 3.98 0.97 -15.88
N TYR A 123 2.79 1.30 -15.35
CA TYR A 123 2.50 1.09 -13.94
C TYR A 123 2.58 -0.40 -13.59
N ARG A 124 1.81 -1.24 -14.29
CA ARG A 124 1.75 -2.69 -14.05
C ARG A 124 3.14 -3.34 -14.11
N ASN A 125 3.94 -2.97 -15.12
CA ASN A 125 5.29 -3.49 -15.33
C ASN A 125 6.28 -3.04 -14.24
N SER A 126 6.08 -1.85 -13.66
CA SER A 126 6.90 -1.34 -12.57
C SER A 126 6.46 -1.80 -11.17
N PHE A 127 5.30 -2.46 -11.08
CA PHE A 127 4.70 -2.91 -9.84
C PHE A 127 5.00 -4.39 -9.58
N LEU A 128 4.51 -4.93 -8.45
CA LEU A 128 4.67 -6.35 -8.15
C LEU A 128 3.91 -7.19 -9.20
N PRO A 129 4.59 -8.12 -9.90
CA PRO A 129 3.93 -8.97 -10.90
C PRO A 129 2.76 -9.75 -10.33
N ASN A 130 1.66 -9.84 -11.09
CA ASN A 130 0.42 -10.54 -10.73
C ASN A 130 -0.28 -10.01 -9.47
N SER A 131 0.11 -8.83 -8.96
CA SER A 131 -0.58 -8.23 -7.83
C SER A 131 -1.97 -7.74 -8.23
N VAL A 132 -3.00 -8.18 -7.53
CA VAL A 132 -4.38 -7.71 -7.74
C VAL A 132 -4.56 -6.23 -7.39
N LEU A 133 -3.63 -5.65 -6.62
CA LEU A 133 -3.68 -4.24 -6.23
C LEU A 133 -3.27 -3.26 -7.33
N ALA A 134 -2.71 -3.71 -8.46
CA ALA A 134 -2.25 -2.80 -9.50
C ALA A 134 -3.41 -1.97 -10.07
N ASP A 135 -4.51 -2.62 -10.43
CA ASP A 135 -5.68 -1.96 -11.02
C ASP A 135 -6.39 -0.99 -10.08
N PRO A 136 -6.72 -1.32 -8.81
CA PRO A 136 -7.31 -0.32 -7.91
C PRO A 136 -6.36 0.85 -7.65
N ILE A 137 -5.04 0.64 -7.62
CA ILE A 137 -4.11 1.78 -7.50
C ILE A 137 -4.17 2.66 -8.75
N ILE A 138 -4.15 2.06 -9.95
CA ILE A 138 -4.27 2.81 -11.22
C ILE A 138 -5.59 3.59 -11.27
N GLU A 139 -6.70 2.99 -10.87
CA GLU A 139 -8.00 3.66 -10.81
C GLU A 139 -7.97 4.87 -9.87
N GLY A 140 -7.41 4.71 -8.67
CA GLY A 140 -7.22 5.80 -7.73
C GLY A 140 -6.33 6.91 -8.29
N LEU A 141 -5.24 6.56 -8.97
CA LEU A 141 -4.37 7.55 -9.63
C LEU A 141 -5.12 8.33 -10.71
N VAL A 142 -5.96 7.66 -11.50
CA VAL A 142 -6.81 8.33 -12.51
C VAL A 142 -7.78 9.29 -11.84
N LYS A 143 -8.43 8.88 -10.74
CA LYS A 143 -9.29 9.76 -9.93
C LYS A 143 -8.53 10.93 -9.31
N ALA A 144 -7.24 10.75 -9.01
CA ALA A 144 -6.35 11.81 -8.55
C ALA A 144 -5.92 12.79 -9.67
N GLY A 145 -6.30 12.52 -10.91
CA GLY A 145 -6.03 13.37 -12.08
C GLY A 145 -5.01 12.80 -13.06
N TRP A 146 -4.54 11.55 -12.88
CA TRP A 146 -3.64 10.94 -13.85
C TRP A 146 -4.38 10.63 -15.14
N SER A 147 -3.84 11.13 -16.25
CA SER A 147 -4.35 10.86 -17.59
C SER A 147 -3.33 10.00 -18.34
N PRO A 148 -3.32 8.67 -18.13
CA PRO A 148 -2.37 7.78 -18.81
C PRO A 148 -2.59 7.81 -20.32
N GLU A 149 -1.48 7.73 -21.06
CA GLU A 149 -1.48 7.46 -22.49
C GLU A 149 -2.11 6.08 -22.79
N GLU A 150 -2.64 5.90 -24.01
CA GLU A 150 -3.22 4.63 -24.47
C GLU A 150 -2.21 3.49 -24.49
#